data_AF-A0A7S3CCL0-F1
#
_entry.id   AF-A0A7S3CCL0-F1
#
_cell.length_a   1.000
_cell.length_b   1.000
_cell.length_c   1.000
_cell.angle_alpha   90.00
_cell.angle_beta   90.00
_cell.angle_gamma   90.00
#
_symmetry.space_group_name_H-M   'P 1'
#
loop_
_entity.id
_entity.type
_entity.pdbx_description
1 polymer ?
#
loop_
_entity_poly.entity_id
_entity_poly.type
_entity_poly.pdbx_seq_one_letter_code
_entity_poly.pdbx_strand_id
1 'polypeptide(L)'
;MSLQSTLGRFPIDARTKDACGLPFACVAQPFAPFTEILSRDGKCSVPSRHSEEYECDATQLGRCQECFGYISRYCYFDYRSWTCALCGSNNPIKKGTRYHNVQNRTKLPELQSGFVDLVCEKGNHDEDEGERQGGGGG
;
A
#
# COMPACT_ATOMS: atom_id res chain seq x y z
N MET A 1 10.85 3.92 -2.10
CA MET A 1 10.87 2.54 -1.55
C MET A 1 11.52 1.53 -2.50
N SER A 2 12.28 0.59 -1.93
CA SER A 2 12.80 -0.61 -2.58
C SER A 2 12.51 -1.84 -1.70
N LEU A 3 12.17 -2.96 -2.33
CA LEU A 3 11.91 -4.25 -1.68
C LEU A 3 12.68 -5.34 -2.43
N GLN A 4 13.58 -6.03 -1.73
CA GLN A 4 14.34 -7.14 -2.30
C GLN A 4 14.09 -8.41 -1.50
N SER A 5 13.44 -9.39 -2.12
CA SER A 5 13.30 -10.72 -1.55
C SER A 5 14.59 -11.52 -1.67
N THR A 6 14.88 -12.39 -0.70
CA THR A 6 16.02 -13.32 -0.76
C THR A 6 15.88 -14.37 -1.86
N LEU A 7 14.64 -14.61 -2.31
CA LEU A 7 14.28 -15.59 -3.33
C LEU A 7 13.53 -14.91 -4.47
N GLY A 8 13.90 -15.19 -5.71
CA GLY A 8 13.15 -14.75 -6.90
C GLY A 8 11.92 -15.60 -7.22
N ARG A 9 11.78 -16.77 -6.56
CA ARG A 9 10.58 -17.61 -6.59
C ARG A 9 10.37 -18.21 -5.21
N PHE A 10 9.16 -18.07 -4.68
CA PHE A 10 8.85 -18.51 -3.33
C PHE A 10 8.53 -20.02 -3.32
N PRO A 11 8.96 -20.75 -2.28
CA PRO A 11 8.51 -22.11 -2.04
C PRO A 11 6.99 -22.17 -1.94
N ILE A 12 6.37 -23.19 -2.54
CA ILE A 12 4.91 -23.34 -2.54
C ILE A 12 4.36 -23.76 -1.17
N ASP A 13 5.17 -24.44 -0.36
CA ASP A 13 4.81 -24.95 0.96
C ASP A 13 5.97 -24.90 1.95
N ALA A 14 5.64 -25.11 3.23
CA ALA A 14 6.60 -25.08 4.34
C ALA A 14 7.67 -26.18 4.21
N ARG A 15 7.30 -27.37 3.73
CA ARG A 15 8.23 -28.49 3.56
C ARG A 15 9.33 -28.15 2.56
N THR A 16 8.97 -27.53 1.44
CA THR A 16 9.89 -27.10 0.39
C THR A 16 10.78 -25.96 0.88
N LYS A 17 10.22 -25.02 1.64
CA LYS A 17 10.98 -23.95 2.29
C LYS A 17 12.03 -24.51 3.25
N ASP A 18 11.68 -25.47 4.09
CA ASP A 18 12.60 -26.04 5.07
C ASP A 18 13.65 -26.94 4.40
N ALA A 19 13.27 -27.68 3.35
CA ALA A 19 14.17 -28.56 2.60
C ALA A 19 15.20 -27.81 1.74
N CYS A 20 14.88 -26.62 1.23
CA CYS A 20 15.81 -25.88 0.37
C CYS A 20 16.92 -25.19 1.16
N GLY A 21 16.77 -25.02 2.49
CA GLY A 21 17.78 -24.39 3.35
C GLY A 21 18.04 -22.92 3.03
N LEU A 22 17.22 -22.29 2.21
CA LEU A 22 17.36 -20.88 1.83
C LEU A 22 16.55 -19.99 2.78
N PRO A 23 17.10 -18.83 3.18
CA PRO A 23 16.34 -17.89 3.99
C PRO A 23 15.13 -17.37 3.20
N PHE A 24 13.96 -17.36 3.83
CA PHE A 24 12.74 -16.76 3.26
C PHE A 24 12.49 -15.41 3.94
N ALA A 25 13.06 -14.35 3.37
CA ALA A 25 13.03 -13.01 3.94
C ALA A 25 12.98 -11.93 2.85
N CYS A 26 12.81 -10.68 3.26
CA CYS A 26 12.97 -9.52 2.38
C CYS A 26 13.72 -8.40 3.09
N VAL A 27 14.45 -7.62 2.31
CA VAL A 27 15.05 -6.35 2.73
C VAL A 27 14.15 -5.23 2.23
N ALA A 28 13.66 -4.42 3.16
CA ALA A 28 12.84 -3.26 2.85
C ALA A 28 13.62 -1.97 3.10
N GLN A 29 13.69 -1.11 2.09
CA GLN A 29 14.26 0.23 2.20
C GLN A 29 13.19 1.26 1.81
N PRO A 30 12.39 1.74 2.78
CA PRO A 30 11.31 2.69 2.54
C PRO A 30 11.78 3.96 1.81
N PHE A 31 12.86 4.57 2.28
CA PHE A 31 13.43 5.81 1.73
C PHE A 31 14.57 5.56 0.73
N ALA A 32 14.46 4.50 -0.08
CA ALA A 32 15.45 4.25 -1.12
C ALA A 32 15.55 5.44 -2.09
N PRO A 33 16.77 5.91 -2.43
CA PRO A 33 16.98 7.05 -3.33
C PRO A 33 16.48 6.78 -4.76
N PHE A 34 16.31 5.50 -5.09
CA PHE A 34 15.79 4.99 -6.34
C PHE A 34 14.70 3.96 -6.02
N THR A 35 13.57 4.05 -6.71
CA THR A 35 12.47 3.09 -6.59
C THR A 35 12.44 2.20 -7.82
N GLU A 36 12.12 0.92 -7.63
CA GLU A 36 11.91 0.03 -8.78
C GLU A 36 10.53 0.31 -9.39
N ILE A 37 10.48 0.78 -10.65
CA ILE A 37 9.27 0.66 -11.48
C ILE A 37 9.36 -0.66 -12.22
N LEU A 38 8.41 -1.56 -11.96
CA LEU A 38 8.22 -2.75 -12.80
C LEU A 38 7.58 -2.34 -14.14
N SER A 39 8.37 -2.41 -15.21
CA SER A 39 7.88 -2.34 -16.59
C SER A 39 6.93 -3.51 -16.89
N ARG A 40 6.11 -3.39 -17.95
CA ARG A 40 5.17 -4.45 -18.38
C ARG A 40 5.85 -5.79 -18.69
N ASP A 41 7.16 -5.77 -18.95
CA ASP A 41 7.98 -6.91 -19.32
C ASP A 41 8.57 -7.63 -18.09
N GLY A 42 8.26 -7.15 -16.88
CA GLY A 42 8.83 -7.65 -15.62
C GLY A 42 10.23 -7.10 -15.31
N LYS A 43 10.75 -6.16 -16.12
CA LYS A 43 12.05 -5.51 -15.85
C LYS A 43 11.87 -4.30 -14.95
N CYS A 44 12.71 -4.16 -13.92
CA CYS A 44 12.74 -2.97 -13.09
C CYS A 44 13.47 -1.83 -13.83
N SER A 45 12.77 -0.73 -14.08
CA SER A 45 13.35 0.54 -14.51
C SER A 45 13.31 1.54 -13.36
N VAL A 46 14.35 2.35 -13.21
CA VAL A 46 14.40 3.38 -12.17
C VAL A 46 13.93 4.70 -12.77
N PRO A 47 12.77 5.25 -12.40
CA PRO A 47 12.44 6.62 -12.76
C PRO A 47 13.33 7.57 -11.96
N SER A 48 13.75 8.64 -12.61
CA SER A 48 14.41 9.76 -11.94
C SER A 48 13.35 10.57 -11.22
N ARG A 49 13.34 10.54 -9.87
CA ARG A 49 12.60 11.41 -8.93
C ARG A 49 11.09 11.59 -9.17
N HIS A 50 10.31 11.30 -8.12
CA HIS A 50 8.93 11.74 -7.88
C HIS A 50 8.27 12.53 -9.04
N SER A 51 7.44 11.85 -9.83
CA SER A 51 6.34 12.54 -10.50
C SER A 51 5.47 13.15 -9.40
N GLU A 52 5.30 14.48 -9.43
CA GLU A 52 4.27 15.30 -8.79
C GLU A 52 3.56 14.68 -7.57
N GLU A 53 3.70 15.31 -6.39
CA GLU A 53 3.03 14.92 -5.14
C GLU A 53 1.59 14.46 -5.41
N TYR A 54 1.35 13.16 -5.19
CA TYR A 54 0.02 12.61 -5.34
C TYR A 54 -0.80 13.01 -4.12
N GLU A 55 -1.55 14.09 -4.27
CA GLU A 55 -2.53 14.55 -3.29
C GLU A 55 -3.69 13.54 -3.20
N CYS A 56 -3.45 12.45 -2.50
CA CYS A 56 -4.45 11.47 -2.12
C CYS A 56 -4.32 11.23 -0.63
N ASP A 57 -5.39 11.51 0.10
CA ASP A 57 -5.48 11.14 1.51
C ASP A 57 -5.61 9.61 1.64
N ALA A 58 -4.90 9.02 2.61
CA ALA A 58 -4.93 7.59 2.85
C ALA A 58 -6.35 7.03 3.15
N THR A 59 -7.26 7.85 3.69
CA THR A 59 -8.67 7.52 3.94
C THR A 59 -9.48 7.34 2.65
N GLN A 60 -9.04 7.93 1.53
CA GLN A 60 -9.68 7.78 0.23
C GLN A 60 -9.30 6.45 -0.45
N LEU A 61 -8.25 5.77 0.04
CA LEU A 61 -7.82 4.49 -0.51
C LEU A 61 -8.71 3.35 -0.05
N GLY A 62 -9.03 2.48 -0.99
CA GLY A 62 -9.74 1.24 -0.70
C GLY A 62 -8.89 0.34 0.18
N ARG A 63 -9.47 -0.19 1.26
CA ARG A 63 -8.88 -1.27 2.05
C ARG A 63 -9.78 -2.50 1.98
N CYS A 64 -9.15 -3.67 2.00
CA CYS A 64 -9.88 -4.91 2.08
C CYS A 64 -10.65 -4.97 3.40
N GLN A 65 -11.91 -5.40 3.36
CA GLN A 65 -12.74 -5.54 4.56
C GLN A 65 -12.28 -6.69 5.47
N GLU A 66 -11.57 -7.68 4.90
CA GLU A 66 -11.12 -8.87 5.62
C GLU A 66 -9.72 -8.69 6.21
N CYS A 67 -8.72 -8.38 5.37
CA CYS A 67 -7.32 -8.32 5.80
C CYS A 67 -6.78 -6.90 6.01
N PHE A 68 -7.60 -5.87 5.78
CA PHE A 68 -7.23 -4.44 5.87
C PHE A 68 -6.10 -3.98 4.94
N GLY A 69 -5.61 -4.86 4.06
CA GLY A 69 -4.63 -4.52 3.04
C GLY A 69 -5.15 -3.45 2.09
N TYR A 70 -4.29 -2.50 1.73
CA TYR A 70 -4.60 -1.48 0.75
C TYR A 70 -4.83 -2.09 -0.64
N ILE A 71 -5.74 -1.48 -1.37
CA ILE A 71 -5.92 -1.75 -2.79
C ILE A 71 -4.62 -1.43 -3.53
N SER A 72 -4.28 -2.25 -4.51
CA SER A 72 -3.05 -2.12 -5.28
C SER A 72 -3.23 -2.63 -6.70
N ARG A 73 -2.26 -2.36 -7.57
CA ARG A 73 -2.22 -2.87 -8.95
C ARG A 73 -2.32 -4.40 -9.09
N TYR A 74 -2.07 -5.16 -8.03
CA TYR A 74 -2.15 -6.62 -8.04
C TYR A 74 -3.57 -7.15 -7.79
N CYS A 75 -4.50 -6.28 -7.38
CA CYS A 75 -5.89 -6.66 -7.18
C CYS A 75 -6.57 -6.93 -8.52
N TYR A 76 -7.42 -7.94 -8.57
CA TYR A 76 -8.24 -8.22 -9.74
C TYR A 76 -9.52 -7.37 -9.68
N PHE A 77 -9.86 -6.68 -10.76
CA PHE A 77 -11.05 -5.82 -10.81
C PHE A 77 -12.14 -6.44 -11.67
N ASP A 78 -13.35 -6.49 -11.11
CA ASP A 78 -14.59 -6.68 -11.86
C ASP A 78 -15.24 -5.31 -12.13
N TYR A 79 -16.44 -5.26 -12.70
CA TYR A 79 -17.17 -4.04 -12.99
C TYR A 79 -17.58 -3.28 -11.72
N ARG A 80 -17.99 -3.99 -10.65
CA ARG A 80 -18.51 -3.39 -9.40
C ARG A 80 -17.80 -3.87 -8.13
N SER A 81 -16.69 -4.57 -8.27
CA SER A 81 -15.93 -5.08 -7.14
C SER A 81 -14.47 -5.29 -7.50
N TRP A 82 -13.66 -5.55 -6.48
CA TRP A 82 -12.27 -5.95 -6.64
C TRP A 82 -11.93 -7.08 -5.67
N THR A 83 -11.11 -8.02 -6.12
CA THR A 83 -10.61 -9.15 -5.34
C THR A 83 -9.25 -8.78 -4.76
N CYS A 84 -9.10 -8.91 -3.44
CA CYS A 84 -7.87 -8.61 -2.74
C CYS A 84 -6.76 -9.59 -3.15
N ALA A 85 -5.60 -9.06 -3.55
CA ALA A 85 -4.44 -9.87 -3.94
C ALA A 85 -3.81 -10.65 -2.77
N LEU A 86 -4.07 -10.24 -1.53
CA LEU A 86 -3.44 -10.83 -0.34
C LEU A 86 -4.25 -12.00 0.23
N CYS A 87 -5.57 -11.85 0.33
CA CYS A 87 -6.45 -12.85 0.96
C CYS A 87 -7.53 -13.42 0.03
N GLY A 88 -7.67 -12.90 -1.19
CA GLY A 88 -8.68 -13.37 -2.14
C GLY A 88 -10.13 -12.91 -1.85
N SER A 89 -10.36 -12.12 -0.79
CA SER A 89 -11.70 -11.61 -0.48
C SER A 89 -12.20 -10.62 -1.54
N ASN A 90 -13.49 -10.70 -1.88
CA ASN A 90 -14.16 -9.81 -2.83
C ASN A 90 -14.71 -8.58 -2.11
N ASN A 91 -14.36 -7.39 -2.59
CA ASN A 91 -14.71 -6.10 -1.99
C ASN A 91 -15.59 -5.28 -2.95
N PRO A 92 -16.80 -4.87 -2.56
CA PRO A 92 -17.68 -4.09 -3.41
C PRO A 92 -17.16 -2.66 -3.61
N ILE A 93 -17.24 -2.15 -4.83
CA ILE A 93 -16.92 -0.75 -5.16
C ILE A 93 -18.16 0.10 -4.84
N LYS A 94 -18.07 0.89 -3.76
CA LYS A 94 -19.15 1.79 -3.35
C LYS A 94 -19.27 2.98 -4.33
N LYS A 95 -20.50 3.44 -4.58
CA LYS A 95 -20.76 4.68 -5.31
C LYS A 95 -20.07 5.86 -4.60
N GLY A 96 -19.56 6.81 -5.38
CA GLY A 96 -18.83 7.98 -4.85
C GLY A 96 -17.36 7.71 -4.50
N THR A 97 -16.90 6.46 -4.56
CA THR A 97 -15.47 6.16 -4.44
C THR A 97 -14.75 6.45 -5.76
N ARG A 98 -13.46 6.76 -5.68
CA ARG A 98 -12.59 6.99 -6.84
C ARG A 98 -12.50 5.78 -7.79
N TYR A 99 -12.79 4.59 -7.30
CA TYR A 99 -12.76 3.34 -8.07
C TYR A 99 -14.04 3.06 -8.87
N HIS A 100 -15.12 3.83 -8.64
CA HIS A 100 -16.42 3.61 -9.28
C HIS A 100 -16.39 3.82 -10.79
N ASN A 101 -15.58 4.75 -11.30
CA ASN A 101 -15.46 5.01 -12.73
C ASN A 101 -14.33 4.15 -13.34
N VAL A 102 -14.71 3.21 -14.22
CA VAL A 102 -13.79 2.26 -14.87
C VAL A 102 -12.72 2.94 -15.74
N GLN A 103 -13.03 4.07 -16.39
CA GLN A 103 -12.08 4.79 -17.24
C GLN A 103 -11.05 5.58 -16.41
N ASN A 104 -11.48 6.10 -15.26
CA ASN A 104 -10.61 6.86 -14.38
C ASN A 104 -9.77 5.94 -13.48
N ARG A 105 -10.32 4.80 -13.03
CA ARG A 105 -9.60 3.90 -12.11
C ARG A 105 -8.27 3.42 -12.68
N THR A 106 -8.19 3.14 -13.98
CA THR A 106 -6.96 2.64 -14.63
C THR A 106 -5.84 3.68 -14.67
N LYS A 107 -6.14 4.94 -14.36
CA LYS A 107 -5.18 6.06 -14.30
C LYS A 107 -4.71 6.37 -12.88
N LEU A 108 -5.25 5.68 -11.88
CA LEU A 108 -4.90 5.91 -10.48
C LEU A 108 -3.48 5.41 -10.17
N PRO A 109 -2.61 6.23 -9.56
CA PRO A 109 -1.24 5.85 -9.23
C PRO A 109 -1.13 4.54 -8.44
N GLU A 110 -2.00 4.30 -7.45
CA GLU A 110 -1.98 3.07 -6.64
C GLU A 110 -2.34 1.80 -7.43
N LEU A 111 -2.94 1.96 -8.62
CA LEU A 111 -3.27 0.87 -9.54
C LEU A 111 -2.27 0.76 -10.70
N GLN A 112 -1.32 1.68 -10.82
CA GLN A 112 -0.29 1.67 -11.86
C GLN A 112 1.10 1.36 -11.30
N SER A 113 1.42 1.87 -10.12
CA SER A 113 2.72 1.70 -9.47
C SER A 113 2.67 0.66 -8.35
N GLY A 114 3.80 0.01 -8.08
CA GLY A 114 3.99 -0.83 -6.89
C GLY A 114 4.31 -0.02 -5.63
N PHE A 115 4.79 1.21 -5.80
CA PHE A 115 5.14 2.13 -4.72
C PHE A 115 4.51 3.49 -4.99
N VAL A 116 3.76 4.01 -4.02
CA VAL A 116 3.10 5.31 -4.09
C VAL A 116 3.24 5.96 -2.73
N ASP A 117 3.66 7.22 -2.73
CA ASP A 117 3.65 8.05 -1.54
C ASP A 117 2.33 8.83 -1.49
N LEU A 118 1.79 8.98 -0.28
CA LEU A 118 0.49 9.61 -0.03
C LEU A 118 0.69 10.81 0.89
N VAL A 119 -0.17 11.81 0.71
CA VAL A 119 -0.29 12.88 1.70
C VAL A 119 -1.21 12.39 2.81
N CYS A 120 -0.72 12.35 4.05
CA CYS A 120 -1.58 12.15 5.20
C CYS A 120 -1.93 13.51 5.79
N GLU A 121 -3.22 13.80 6.01
CA GLU A 121 -3.60 14.94 6.83
C GLU A 121 -2.95 14.81 8.22
N LYS A 122 -2.44 15.93 8.73
CA LYS A 122 -1.99 16.00 10.13
C LYS A 122 -3.23 15.76 10.99
N GLY A 123 -3.30 14.62 11.66
CA GLY A 123 -4.34 14.42 12.66
C GLY A 123 -4.26 15.57 13.67
N ASN A 124 -5.38 16.24 13.91
CA ASN A 124 -5.54 17.14 15.06
C ASN A 124 -5.33 16.30 16.33
N HIS A 125 -4.09 16.14 16.75
CA HIS A 125 -3.78 15.90 18.15
C HIS A 125 -3.98 17.26 18.83
N ASP A 126 -5.23 17.59 19.14
CA ASP A 126 -5.51 18.64 20.09
C ASP A 126 -4.84 18.22 21.39
N GLU A 127 -3.84 19.02 21.78
CA GLU A 127 -3.13 18.89 23.04
C GLU A 127 -4.15 19.05 24.17
N ASP A 128 -4.59 17.93 24.73
CA ASP A 128 -5.29 17.90 26.02
C ASP A 128 -4.24 18.18 27.11
N GLU A 129 -3.70 19.41 27.12
CA GLU A 129 -2.96 19.96 28.25
C GLU A 129 -3.96 20.12 29.40
N GLY A 130 -4.08 19.07 30.19
CA GLY A 130 -4.92 19.07 31.38
C GLY A 130 -4.63 20.29 32.26
N GLU A 131 -5.67 21.09 32.50
CA GLU A 131 -5.73 22.08 33.58
C GLU A 131 -5.31 21.42 34.90
N ARG A 132 -4.05 21.61 35.30
CA ARG A 132 -3.66 21.43 36.69
C ARG A 132 -4.29 22.56 37.49
N GLN A 133 -5.49 22.32 38.01
CA GLN A 133 -6.07 23.11 39.08
C GLN A 133 -5.12 23.07 40.28
N GLY A 134 -4.31 24.13 40.43
CA GLY A 134 -3.54 24.42 41.62
C GLY A 134 -4.47 24.87 42.75
N GLY A 135 -5.19 23.91 43.33
CA GLY A 135 -5.78 24.07 44.65
C GLY A 135 -4.69 23.94 45.71
N GLY A 136 -4.43 25.02 46.44
CA GLY A 136 -3.47 25.04 47.53
C GLY A 136 -3.67 26.28 48.39
N GLY A 137 -4.73 26.28 49.19
CA GLY A 137 -4.86 27.19 50.33
C GLY A 137 -3.93 26.78 51.47
N GLY A 138 -3.51 27.78 52.25
CA GLY A 138 -2.66 27.65 53.43
C GLY A 138 -1.94 28.96 53.70
#